data_AF-A0A520E848-F1
#
_entry.id   AF-A0A520E848-F1
#
_cell.length_a   1.000
_cell.length_b   1.000
_cell.length_c   1.000
_cell.angle_alpha   90.00
_cell.angle_beta   90.00
_cell.angle_gamma   90.00
#
_symmetry.space_group_name_H-M   'P 1'
#
loop_
_entity.id
_entity.type
_entity.pdbx_description
1 polymer ?
#
loop_
_entity_poly.entity_id
_entity_poly.type
_entity_poly.pdbx_seq_one_letter_code
_entity_poly.pdbx_strand_id
1 'polypeptide(L)'
;MPAAKSPAPRVLWKGAISFGLVHIPVALYSATTDHSIDFDWLDKRTMDPVGYKRVNKKTGKEIAREQIVKGVEYEDGQYVVLSDAEIAAAYPKTTQTIEIETFVPADGIPFVFLEKPYYVAPINRGAKVYALLREALQRAGRVGVARVVIQTKQHLAVLVPSGPGLVLNLLRWGADIRSWKDLPLPSENAKTAGLSERELTMASQLVDDMSSDWDPDQFKDSFKDEIMRLIDHKVEAGQTEAVTKPEAGEEPASGGAKILDLTELLQRSLRKGGKATAGSKDDGEETDDAAEDGDAPAPRKAGAKSTAKTPTKTARKTAPKRASRPAAKAPARKRAA
;
A
#
# COMPACT_ATOMS: atom_id res chain seq x y z
N MET A 1 4.38 -3.90 -38.05
CA MET A 1 3.34 -4.59 -37.24
C MET A 1 2.26 -3.59 -36.86
N PRO A 2 1.00 -4.00 -36.63
CA PRO A 2 -0.02 -3.08 -36.12
C PRO A 2 0.35 -2.62 -34.70
N ALA A 3 0.23 -1.33 -34.41
CA ALA A 3 0.49 -0.81 -33.07
C ALA A 3 -0.46 -1.47 -32.06
N ALA A 4 0.09 -2.09 -31.02
CA ALA A 4 -0.70 -2.70 -29.97
C ALA A 4 -1.57 -1.62 -29.30
N LYS A 5 -2.89 -1.80 -29.36
CA LYS A 5 -3.86 -0.84 -28.81
C LYS A 5 -3.63 -0.73 -27.29
N SER A 6 -3.10 0.41 -26.83
CA SER A 6 -2.88 0.67 -25.41
C SER A 6 -4.16 0.37 -24.63
N PRO A 7 -4.10 -0.42 -23.54
CA PRO A 7 -5.30 -0.84 -22.83
C PRO A 7 -6.04 0.38 -22.29
N ALA A 8 -7.37 0.41 -22.48
CA ALA A 8 -8.18 1.56 -22.11
C ALA A 8 -7.95 1.94 -20.62
N PRO A 9 -7.72 3.23 -20.30
CA PRO A 9 -7.19 3.64 -19.02
C PRO A 9 -8.16 3.26 -17.89
N ARG A 10 -7.72 2.34 -17.03
CA ARG A 10 -8.54 1.84 -15.92
C ARG A 10 -8.69 2.93 -14.86
N VAL A 11 -9.93 3.23 -14.49
CA VAL A 11 -10.24 4.09 -13.33
C VAL A 11 -9.74 3.39 -12.07
N LEU A 12 -8.80 4.02 -11.35
CA LEU A 12 -8.32 3.53 -10.06
C LEU A 12 -9.28 3.91 -8.92
N TRP A 13 -9.91 5.07 -9.04
CA TRP A 13 -10.70 5.69 -7.97
C TRP A 13 -11.69 6.69 -8.57
N LYS A 14 -12.86 6.84 -7.93
CA LYS A 14 -13.84 7.89 -8.22
C LYS A 14 -14.07 8.66 -6.93
N GLY A 15 -14.32 9.96 -7.05
CA GLY A 15 -14.45 10.85 -5.92
C GLY A 15 -14.76 12.28 -6.34
N ALA A 16 -14.30 13.26 -5.57
CA ALA A 16 -14.42 14.68 -5.90
C ALA A 16 -13.17 15.48 -5.53
N ILE A 17 -12.95 16.60 -6.21
CA ILE A 17 -12.09 17.68 -5.70
C ILE A 17 -12.96 18.56 -4.80
N SER A 18 -12.50 18.83 -3.58
CA SER A 18 -13.16 19.72 -2.62
C SER A 18 -12.25 20.88 -2.23
N PHE A 19 -12.78 22.10 -2.23
CA PHE A 19 -12.12 23.26 -1.62
C PHE A 19 -13.16 24.30 -1.17
N GLY A 20 -13.17 24.62 0.13
CA GLY A 20 -14.16 25.52 0.73
C GLY A 20 -15.60 25.01 0.55
N LEU A 21 -16.33 25.59 -0.40
CA LEU A 21 -17.72 25.22 -0.77
C LEU A 21 -17.83 24.56 -2.16
N VAL A 22 -16.72 24.40 -2.89
CA VAL A 22 -16.71 23.87 -4.26
C VAL A 22 -16.43 22.37 -4.23
N HIS A 23 -17.31 21.58 -4.83
CA HIS A 23 -17.22 20.12 -4.89
C HIS A 23 -17.38 19.63 -6.34
N ILE A 24 -16.29 19.17 -6.95
CA ILE A 24 -16.21 18.80 -8.37
C ILE A 24 -16.02 17.28 -8.51
N PRO A 25 -17.01 16.51 -8.99
CA PRO A 25 -16.88 15.06 -9.10
C PRO A 25 -15.88 14.67 -10.21
N VAL A 26 -14.97 13.76 -9.89
CA VAL A 26 -13.85 13.33 -10.75
C VAL A 26 -13.58 11.82 -10.68
N ALA A 27 -12.81 11.32 -11.65
CA ALA A 27 -12.19 10.00 -11.65
C ALA A 27 -10.66 10.14 -11.76
N LEU A 28 -9.94 9.25 -11.08
CA LEU A 28 -8.48 9.19 -11.04
C LEU A 28 -7.99 7.97 -11.84
N TYR A 29 -6.99 8.20 -12.69
CA TYR A 29 -6.38 7.20 -13.56
C TYR A 29 -4.87 7.19 -13.33
N SER A 30 -4.21 6.03 -13.47
CA SER A 30 -2.75 5.99 -13.42
C SER A 30 -2.17 6.81 -14.59
N ALA A 31 -1.22 7.70 -14.32
CA ALA A 31 -0.45 8.35 -15.39
C ALA A 31 0.81 7.55 -15.76
N THR A 32 1.23 6.59 -14.92
CA THR A 32 2.25 5.59 -15.26
C THR A 32 1.63 4.23 -15.49
N THR A 33 2.20 3.47 -16.43
CA THR A 33 2.01 2.01 -16.51
C THR A 33 3.35 1.39 -16.16
N ASP A 34 3.35 0.33 -15.34
CA ASP A 34 4.58 -0.41 -15.10
C ASP A 34 4.91 -1.28 -16.32
N HIS A 35 6.18 -1.26 -16.72
CA HIS A 35 6.71 -1.92 -17.90
C HIS A 35 7.99 -2.71 -17.60
N SER A 36 8.29 -2.93 -16.32
CA SER A 36 9.32 -3.87 -15.87
C SER A 36 9.08 -5.30 -16.40
N ILE A 37 10.13 -6.11 -16.39
CA ILE A 37 10.07 -7.54 -16.72
C ILE A 37 9.92 -8.30 -15.41
N ASP A 38 8.76 -8.92 -15.19
CA ASP A 38 8.55 -9.86 -14.09
C ASP A 38 9.35 -11.15 -14.38
N PHE A 39 10.26 -11.50 -13.46
CA PHE A 39 11.04 -12.73 -13.53
C PHE A 39 10.49 -13.76 -12.53
N ASP A 40 9.73 -14.74 -13.03
CA ASP A 40 9.32 -15.91 -12.25
C ASP A 40 10.54 -16.68 -11.75
N TRP A 41 10.50 -17.11 -10.49
CA TRP A 41 11.55 -17.95 -9.91
C TRP A 41 11.22 -19.43 -10.20
N LEU A 42 12.13 -20.15 -10.85
CA LEU A 42 11.98 -21.57 -11.21
C LEU A 42 13.09 -22.41 -10.56
N ASP A 43 12.79 -23.63 -10.12
CA ASP A 43 13.83 -24.58 -9.69
C ASP A 43 14.60 -25.08 -10.93
N LYS A 44 15.88 -24.69 -11.04
CA LYS A 44 16.78 -25.06 -12.15
C LYS A 44 16.82 -26.58 -12.48
N ARG A 45 16.39 -27.46 -11.58
CA ARG A 45 16.41 -28.92 -11.75
C ARG A 45 15.16 -29.50 -12.40
N THR A 46 14.02 -28.81 -12.31
CA THR A 46 12.69 -29.29 -12.74
C THR A 46 11.87 -28.24 -13.51
N MET A 47 12.32 -26.98 -13.48
CA MET A 47 11.64 -25.77 -13.92
C MET A 47 10.29 -25.49 -13.25
N ASP A 48 10.00 -26.09 -12.09
CA ASP A 48 8.79 -25.80 -11.32
C ASP A 48 8.84 -24.40 -10.67
N PRO A 49 7.71 -23.66 -10.55
CA PRO A 49 7.66 -22.36 -9.88
C PRO A 49 7.98 -22.42 -8.37
N VAL A 50 8.83 -21.50 -7.91
CA VAL A 50 9.30 -21.42 -6.52
C VAL A 50 8.46 -20.46 -5.69
N GLY A 51 7.73 -20.98 -4.71
CA GLY A 51 6.88 -20.21 -3.79
C GLY A 51 7.55 -19.76 -2.49
N TYR A 52 6.94 -18.77 -1.82
CA TYR A 52 7.38 -18.27 -0.50
C TYR A 52 6.68 -19.00 0.66
N LYS A 53 7.44 -19.37 1.70
CA LYS A 53 6.94 -20.01 2.93
C LYS A 53 7.17 -19.12 4.15
N ARG A 54 6.16 -18.98 5.03
CA ARG A 54 6.27 -18.18 6.26
C ARG A 54 6.83 -19.04 7.39
N VAL A 55 7.98 -18.67 7.95
CA VAL A 55 8.67 -19.43 9.01
C VAL A 55 9.04 -18.58 10.22
N ASN A 56 9.01 -19.19 11.40
CA ASN A 56 9.46 -18.55 12.64
C ASN A 56 11.01 -18.57 12.71
N LYS A 57 11.63 -17.37 12.74
CA LYS A 57 13.09 -17.19 12.71
C LYS A 57 13.87 -17.86 13.85
N LYS A 58 13.22 -18.23 14.97
CA LYS A 58 13.88 -18.93 16.10
C LYS A 58 13.74 -20.45 16.04
N THR A 59 12.69 -21.00 15.43
CA THR A 59 12.41 -22.44 15.43
C THR A 59 12.55 -23.10 14.05
N GLY A 60 12.67 -22.32 12.98
CA GLY A 60 12.69 -22.80 11.59
C GLY A 60 11.36 -23.37 11.10
N LYS A 61 10.36 -23.51 11.98
CA LYS A 61 9.05 -24.10 11.65
C LYS A 61 8.17 -23.11 10.89
N GLU A 62 7.28 -23.66 10.07
CA GLU A 62 6.18 -22.93 9.46
C GLU A 62 5.28 -22.27 10.52
N ILE A 63 4.69 -21.13 10.15
CA ILE A 63 3.73 -20.42 10.99
C ILE A 63 2.47 -20.07 10.19
N ALA A 64 1.33 -20.57 10.68
CA ALA A 64 0.00 -20.26 10.14
C ALA A 64 -0.32 -18.76 10.33
N ARG A 65 -1.12 -18.18 9.43
CA ARG A 65 -1.36 -16.73 9.35
C ARG A 65 -1.98 -16.17 10.64
N GLU A 66 -2.79 -16.97 11.31
CA GLU A 66 -3.55 -16.69 12.52
C GLU A 66 -2.63 -16.54 13.75
N GLN A 67 -1.40 -17.05 13.66
CA GLN A 67 -0.36 -16.94 14.68
C GLN A 67 0.61 -15.77 14.41
N ILE A 68 0.38 -14.97 13.36
CA ILE A 68 1.20 -13.81 12.99
C ILE A 68 0.49 -12.53 13.44
N VAL A 69 0.98 -11.94 14.52
CA VAL A 69 0.54 -10.61 14.98
C VAL A 69 1.40 -9.50 14.38
N LYS A 70 0.85 -8.29 14.25
CA LYS A 70 1.59 -7.09 13.85
C LYS A 70 2.11 -6.39 15.10
N GLY A 71 3.41 -6.11 15.13
CA GLY A 71 4.04 -5.39 16.23
C GLY A 71 4.93 -4.26 15.72
N VAL A 72 4.96 -3.15 16.46
CA VAL A 72 5.87 -2.02 16.23
C VAL A 72 6.90 -2.01 17.36
N GLU A 73 8.17 -1.89 17.01
CA GLU A 73 9.27 -1.78 17.98
C GLU A 73 9.24 -0.37 18.61
N TYR A 74 9.28 -0.31 19.94
CA TYR A 74 9.19 0.94 20.73
C TYR A 74 10.52 1.26 21.42
N GLU A 75 11.20 0.23 21.93
CA GLU A 75 12.59 0.24 22.42
C GLU A 75 13.26 -1.06 21.92
N ASP A 76 14.60 -1.14 21.91
CA ASP A 76 15.34 -2.30 21.38
C ASP A 76 14.81 -3.65 21.95
N GLY A 77 14.19 -4.47 21.09
CA GLY A 77 13.60 -5.76 21.45
C GLY A 77 12.23 -5.70 22.14
N GLN A 78 11.65 -4.52 22.37
CA GLN A 78 10.32 -4.32 22.96
C GLN A 78 9.31 -3.93 21.88
N TYR A 79 8.32 -4.81 21.67
CA TYR A 79 7.31 -4.66 20.61
C TYR A 79 5.92 -4.42 21.18
N VAL A 80 5.27 -3.33 20.78
CA VAL A 80 3.85 -3.10 21.02
C VAL A 80 3.07 -3.84 19.94
N VAL A 81 2.31 -4.86 20.33
CA VAL A 81 1.41 -5.59 19.43
C VAL A 81 0.14 -4.79 19.22
N LEU A 82 -0.29 -4.66 17.96
CA LEU A 82 -1.52 -3.99 17.56
C LEU A 82 -2.43 -5.00 16.84
N SER A 83 -3.70 -5.03 17.19
CA SER A 83 -4.71 -5.81 16.47
C SER A 83 -5.04 -5.18 15.11
N ASP A 84 -5.52 -5.99 14.17
CA ASP A 84 -6.01 -5.50 12.87
C ASP A 84 -7.18 -4.52 13.03
N ALA A 85 -7.95 -4.60 14.13
CA ALA A 85 -9.04 -3.67 14.43
C ALA A 85 -8.54 -2.29 14.89
N GLU A 86 -7.51 -2.24 15.73
CA GLU A 86 -6.88 -0.97 16.16
C GLU A 86 -6.17 -0.29 14.99
N ILE A 87 -5.46 -1.06 14.15
CA ILE A 87 -4.85 -0.55 12.92
C ILE A 87 -5.93 -0.03 11.95
N ALA A 88 -7.05 -0.75 11.80
CA ALA A 88 -8.16 -0.31 10.96
C ALA A 88 -8.82 0.98 11.49
N ALA A 89 -8.98 1.12 12.80
CA ALA A 89 -9.51 2.34 13.43
C ALA A 89 -8.56 3.53 13.35
N ALA A 90 -7.25 3.30 13.24
CA ALA A 90 -6.23 4.32 13.05
C ALA A 90 -6.12 4.83 11.60
N TYR A 91 -6.68 4.12 10.60
CA TYR A 91 -6.70 4.64 9.24
C TYR A 91 -7.62 5.86 9.12
N PRO A 92 -7.23 6.88 8.33
CA PRO A 92 -8.08 8.03 8.07
C PRO A 92 -9.35 7.56 7.34
N LYS A 93 -10.51 8.06 7.80
CA LYS A 93 -11.82 7.75 7.20
C LYS A 93 -11.74 7.98 5.69
N THR A 94 -12.13 7.00 4.88
CA THR A 94 -12.00 7.02 3.42
C THR A 94 -12.97 8.02 2.78
N THR A 95 -12.65 9.32 2.89
CA THR A 95 -13.23 10.35 2.05
C THR A 95 -12.75 10.10 0.62
N GLN A 96 -13.68 9.89 -0.30
CA GLN A 96 -13.40 9.84 -1.73
C GLN A 96 -13.24 11.28 -2.26
N THR A 97 -12.28 11.99 -1.67
CA THR A 97 -12.06 13.43 -1.86
C THR A 97 -10.57 13.74 -2.03
N ILE A 98 -10.26 14.61 -2.98
CA ILE A 98 -9.01 15.39 -3.06
C ILE A 98 -9.34 16.73 -2.40
N GLU A 99 -8.93 16.92 -1.16
CA GLU A 99 -9.21 18.11 -0.37
C GLU A 99 -8.04 19.10 -0.49
N ILE A 100 -8.25 20.23 -1.17
CA ILE A 100 -7.20 21.24 -1.38
C ILE A 100 -7.09 22.11 -0.13
N GLU A 101 -5.91 22.07 0.52
CA GLU A 101 -5.61 22.86 1.72
C GLU A 101 -5.12 24.27 1.37
N THR A 102 -4.34 24.44 0.30
CA THR A 102 -3.76 25.74 -0.09
C THR A 102 -3.32 25.80 -1.55
N PHE A 103 -3.04 26.99 -2.07
CA PHE A 103 -2.56 27.23 -3.44
C PHE A 103 -1.18 27.91 -3.45
N VAL A 104 -0.17 27.20 -3.95
CA VAL A 104 1.23 27.65 -3.98
C VAL A 104 1.68 28.00 -5.42
N PRO A 105 2.76 28.78 -5.61
CA PRO A 105 3.38 28.96 -6.93
C PRO A 105 3.77 27.62 -7.56
N ALA A 106 3.64 27.47 -8.88
CA ALA A 106 3.92 26.22 -9.58
C ALA A 106 5.40 25.79 -9.50
N ASP A 107 6.31 26.77 -9.41
CA ASP A 107 7.75 26.67 -9.18
C ASP A 107 8.12 26.48 -7.69
N GLY A 108 7.18 26.71 -6.77
CA GLY A 108 7.40 26.67 -5.33
C GLY A 108 7.51 25.27 -4.71
N ILE A 109 7.44 24.20 -5.51
CA ILE A 109 7.57 22.80 -5.04
C ILE A 109 8.79 22.15 -5.70
N PRO A 110 9.91 21.98 -4.98
CA PRO A 110 11.09 21.30 -5.51
C PRO A 110 10.82 19.85 -5.93
N PHE A 111 11.41 19.39 -7.04
CA PHE A 111 11.15 18.06 -7.61
C PHE A 111 11.42 16.88 -6.66
N VAL A 112 12.29 17.04 -5.65
CA VAL A 112 12.53 16.04 -4.60
C VAL A 112 11.26 15.65 -3.81
N PHE A 113 10.23 16.49 -3.80
CA PHE A 113 8.93 16.14 -3.20
C PHE A 113 8.04 15.27 -4.12
N LEU A 114 8.20 15.31 -5.44
CA LEU A 114 7.29 14.62 -6.39
C LEU A 114 7.53 13.09 -6.40
N GLU A 115 6.47 12.32 -6.13
CA GLU A 115 6.53 10.85 -6.07
C GLU A 115 5.93 10.16 -7.31
N LYS A 116 4.61 10.30 -7.53
CA LYS A 116 3.90 9.58 -8.61
C LYS A 116 2.75 10.40 -9.21
N PRO A 117 2.67 10.54 -10.55
CA PRO A 117 1.57 11.23 -11.21
C PRO A 117 0.33 10.35 -11.40
N TYR A 118 -0.84 11.00 -11.36
CA TYR A 118 -2.14 10.45 -11.73
C TYR A 118 -2.93 11.47 -12.56
N TYR A 119 -3.66 11.02 -13.57
CA TYR A 119 -4.56 11.90 -14.32
C TYR A 119 -5.92 12.01 -13.61
N VAL A 120 -6.41 13.23 -13.43
CA VAL A 120 -7.74 13.51 -12.88
C VAL A 120 -8.64 13.98 -14.02
N ALA A 121 -9.76 13.29 -14.28
CA ALA A 121 -10.76 13.73 -15.27
C ALA A 121 -12.12 13.98 -14.60
N PRO A 122 -12.94 14.94 -15.07
CA PRO A 122 -14.28 15.18 -14.53
C PRO A 122 -15.21 14.01 -14.88
N ILE A 123 -16.17 13.73 -13.99
CA ILE A 123 -17.29 12.83 -14.29
C ILE A 123 -18.62 13.57 -14.28
N ASN A 124 -19.59 13.04 -15.04
CA ASN A 124 -20.95 13.57 -15.13
C ASN A 124 -20.96 15.07 -15.47
N ARG A 125 -21.81 15.87 -14.80
CA ARG A 125 -21.99 17.31 -15.07
C ARG A 125 -20.85 18.21 -14.53
N GLY A 126 -19.78 17.64 -13.96
CA GLY A 126 -18.68 18.41 -13.34
C GLY A 126 -17.78 19.20 -14.31
N ALA A 127 -17.81 18.88 -15.61
CA ALA A 127 -16.84 19.35 -16.59
C ALA A 127 -16.64 20.87 -16.66
N LYS A 128 -17.71 21.68 -16.55
CA LYS A 128 -17.60 23.16 -16.60
C LYS A 128 -16.83 23.73 -15.40
N VAL A 129 -17.07 23.19 -14.20
CA VAL A 129 -16.42 23.66 -12.96
C VAL A 129 -14.97 23.15 -12.90
N TYR A 130 -14.73 21.92 -13.34
CA TYR A 130 -13.40 21.36 -13.55
C TYR A 130 -12.55 22.23 -14.51
N ALA A 131 -13.12 22.60 -15.66
CA ALA A 131 -12.43 23.44 -16.64
C ALA A 131 -12.15 24.85 -16.09
N LEU A 132 -13.08 25.43 -15.31
CA LEU A 132 -12.89 26.70 -14.62
C LEU A 132 -11.72 26.64 -13.62
N LEU A 133 -11.61 25.56 -12.83
CA LEU A 133 -10.49 25.35 -11.91
C LEU A 133 -9.15 25.23 -12.66
N ARG A 134 -9.10 24.43 -13.73
CA ARG A 134 -7.89 24.27 -14.57
C ARG A 134 -7.43 25.61 -15.15
N GLU A 135 -8.35 26.38 -15.72
CA GLU A 135 -8.06 27.72 -16.27
C GLU A 135 -7.62 28.71 -15.19
N ALA A 136 -8.25 28.71 -14.02
CA ALA A 136 -7.90 29.60 -12.92
C ALA A 136 -6.48 29.32 -12.37
N LEU A 137 -6.14 28.04 -12.17
CA LEU A 137 -4.80 27.61 -11.76
C LEU A 137 -3.73 28.01 -12.79
N GLN A 138 -3.99 27.72 -14.07
CA GLN A 138 -3.07 28.05 -15.17
C GLN A 138 -2.80 29.55 -15.28
N ARG A 139 -3.86 30.39 -15.19
CA ARG A 139 -3.74 31.85 -15.32
C ARG A 139 -3.11 32.51 -14.09
N ALA A 140 -3.25 31.91 -12.91
CA ALA A 140 -2.65 32.41 -11.68
C ALA A 140 -1.19 31.97 -11.46
N GLY A 141 -0.68 31.02 -12.28
CA GLY A 141 0.61 30.37 -12.04
C GLY A 141 0.63 29.54 -10.75
N ARG A 142 -0.51 28.94 -10.38
CA ARG A 142 -0.71 28.26 -9.10
C ARG A 142 -1.03 26.78 -9.25
N VAL A 143 -0.67 26.02 -8.22
CA VAL A 143 -0.99 24.61 -8.04
C VAL A 143 -1.62 24.39 -6.67
N GLY A 144 -2.57 23.47 -6.57
CA GLY A 144 -3.30 23.20 -5.33
C GLY A 144 -2.63 22.09 -4.52
N VAL A 145 -2.10 22.39 -3.33
CA VAL A 145 -1.63 21.37 -2.38
C VAL A 145 -2.84 20.77 -1.67
N ALA A 146 -2.94 19.45 -1.68
CA ALA A 146 -4.13 18.72 -1.27
C ALA A 146 -3.80 17.44 -0.50
N ARG A 147 -4.78 16.93 0.24
CA ARG A 147 -4.78 15.56 0.77
C ARG A 147 -5.73 14.68 -0.03
N VAL A 148 -5.37 13.41 -0.16
CA VAL A 148 -6.18 12.39 -0.83
C VAL A 148 -6.02 11.05 -0.13
N VAL A 149 -7.12 10.31 0.03
CA VAL A 149 -7.07 8.90 0.48
C VAL A 149 -7.12 7.99 -0.73
N ILE A 150 -6.02 7.27 -0.98
CA ILE A 150 -5.88 6.27 -2.04
C ILE A 150 -5.72 4.90 -1.39
N GLN A 151 -6.57 3.95 -1.76
CA GLN A 151 -6.69 2.64 -1.11
C GLN A 151 -6.89 2.79 0.41
N THR A 152 -5.88 2.48 1.22
CA THR A 152 -5.88 2.57 2.69
C THR A 152 -4.96 3.66 3.25
N LYS A 153 -4.32 4.46 2.40
CA LYS A 153 -3.34 5.48 2.80
C LYS A 153 -3.81 6.88 2.45
N GLN A 154 -3.63 7.82 3.38
CA GLN A 154 -3.67 9.25 3.07
C GLN A 154 -2.31 9.67 2.53
N HIS A 155 -2.32 10.39 1.42
CA HIS A 155 -1.14 11.00 0.82
C HIS A 155 -1.29 12.51 0.81
N LEU A 156 -0.17 13.21 0.95
CA LEU A 156 -0.05 14.59 0.48
C LEU A 156 0.06 14.55 -1.06
N ALA A 157 -0.47 15.56 -1.74
CA ALA A 157 -0.47 15.65 -3.19
C ALA A 157 -0.46 17.10 -3.67
N VAL A 158 -0.14 17.31 -4.94
CA VAL A 158 -0.32 18.57 -5.65
C VAL A 158 -1.13 18.36 -6.93
N LEU A 159 -2.16 19.19 -7.09
CA LEU A 159 -3.04 19.26 -8.24
C LEU A 159 -2.55 20.36 -9.20
N VAL A 160 -2.02 19.95 -10.35
CA VAL A 160 -1.32 20.79 -11.33
C VAL A 160 -2.14 20.87 -12.64
N PRO A 161 -2.36 22.06 -13.22
CA PRO A 161 -2.94 22.17 -14.56
C PRO A 161 -1.94 21.66 -15.60
N SER A 162 -2.40 20.79 -16.51
CA SER A 162 -1.54 20.21 -17.55
C SER A 162 -2.36 19.96 -18.82
N GLY A 163 -2.10 20.75 -19.86
CA GLY A 163 -2.81 20.71 -21.13
C GLY A 163 -4.34 20.76 -20.95
N PRO A 164 -5.11 19.78 -21.45
CA PRO A 164 -6.56 19.75 -21.33
C PRO A 164 -7.07 19.36 -19.93
N GLY A 165 -6.19 18.92 -19.01
CA GLY A 165 -6.59 18.31 -17.75
C GLY A 165 -5.86 18.82 -16.49
N LEU A 166 -5.97 18.03 -15.44
CA LEU A 166 -5.32 18.21 -14.13
C LEU A 166 -4.54 16.93 -13.81
N VAL A 167 -3.29 17.07 -13.40
CA VAL A 167 -2.44 15.98 -12.90
C VAL A 167 -2.36 16.10 -11.38
N LEU A 168 -2.67 15.00 -10.68
CA LEU A 168 -2.46 14.86 -9.26
C LEU A 168 -1.14 14.13 -9.04
N ASN A 169 -0.08 14.86 -8.68
CA ASN A 169 1.18 14.27 -8.27
C ASN A 169 1.14 14.00 -6.76
N LEU A 170 1.44 12.77 -6.32
CA LEU A 170 1.67 12.52 -4.90
C LEU A 170 2.97 13.19 -4.45
N LEU A 171 2.98 13.66 -3.20
CA LEU A 171 4.10 14.32 -2.56
C LEU A 171 4.62 13.47 -1.39
N ARG A 172 5.94 13.33 -1.31
CA ARG A 172 6.64 12.83 -0.11
C ARG A 172 6.39 13.78 1.05
N TRP A 173 6.29 13.26 2.28
CA TRP A 173 6.16 14.13 3.45
C TRP A 173 7.50 14.80 3.74
N GLY A 174 7.48 16.04 4.26
CA GLY A 174 8.71 16.78 4.56
C GLY A 174 9.62 16.09 5.59
N ALA A 175 9.09 15.16 6.38
CA ALA A 175 9.86 14.32 7.31
C ALA A 175 10.59 13.13 6.63
N ASP A 176 10.15 12.72 5.43
CA ASP A 176 10.76 11.61 4.68
C ASP A 176 12.01 12.06 3.91
N ILE A 177 12.18 13.38 3.72
CA ILE A 177 13.26 13.98 2.94
C ILE A 177 14.45 14.29 3.86
N ARG A 178 15.58 13.66 3.59
CA ARG A 178 16.83 13.91 4.33
C ARG A 178 17.42 15.27 3.98
N SER A 179 17.83 16.00 5.01
CA SER A 179 18.59 17.26 4.92
C SER A 179 19.90 17.06 4.17
N TRP A 180 20.24 17.98 3.27
CA TRP A 180 21.55 18.02 2.59
C TRP A 180 22.63 18.79 3.39
N LYS A 181 22.29 19.40 4.54
CA LYS A 181 23.20 20.24 5.32
C LYS A 181 24.45 19.52 5.83
N ASP A 182 24.36 18.20 5.99
CA ASP A 182 25.41 17.33 6.51
C ASP A 182 26.19 16.62 5.38
N LEU A 183 25.90 16.94 4.11
CA LEU A 183 26.63 16.45 2.95
C LEU A 183 27.84 17.37 2.63
N PRO A 184 28.96 16.82 2.13
CA PRO A 184 30.15 17.59 1.76
C PRO A 184 29.96 18.29 0.39
N LEU A 185 29.00 19.22 0.33
CA LEU A 185 28.68 19.99 -0.88
C LEU A 185 29.51 21.29 -0.95
N PRO A 186 29.80 21.80 -2.17
CA PRO A 186 30.38 23.13 -2.34
C PRO A 186 29.39 24.23 -1.90
N SER A 187 29.92 25.45 -1.73
CA SER A 187 29.10 26.62 -1.35
C SER A 187 28.11 26.99 -2.46
N GLU A 188 26.86 27.31 -2.08
CA GLU A 188 25.81 27.77 -3.00
C GLU A 188 26.16 29.09 -3.74
N ASN A 189 27.09 29.88 -3.20
CA ASN A 189 27.57 31.10 -3.83
C ASN A 189 28.84 30.80 -4.65
N ALA A 190 28.75 31.05 -5.97
CA ALA A 190 29.81 30.78 -6.94
C ALA A 190 31.18 31.40 -6.56
N LYS A 191 31.20 32.59 -5.92
CA LYS A 191 32.45 33.27 -5.55
C LYS A 191 33.12 32.62 -4.34
N THR A 192 32.35 32.07 -3.39
CA THR A 192 32.89 31.26 -2.28
C THR A 192 33.16 29.80 -2.66
N ALA A 193 32.57 29.32 -3.77
CA ALA A 193 32.97 28.08 -4.44
C ALA A 193 34.22 28.23 -5.33
N GLY A 194 34.76 29.45 -5.51
CA GLY A 194 35.98 29.72 -6.26
C GLY A 194 35.81 29.83 -7.79
N LEU A 195 34.57 29.85 -8.29
CA LEU A 195 34.27 29.88 -9.73
C LEU A 195 34.49 31.28 -10.32
N SER A 196 35.21 31.38 -11.43
CA SER A 196 35.35 32.64 -12.18
C SER A 196 34.22 32.87 -13.18
N GLU A 197 33.98 34.15 -13.51
CA GLU A 197 32.98 34.56 -14.49
C GLU A 197 33.28 34.02 -15.90
N ARG A 198 34.55 33.72 -16.23
CA ARG A 198 34.95 33.06 -17.48
C ARG A 198 34.55 31.59 -17.51
N GLU A 199 34.79 30.85 -16.43
CA GLU A 199 34.40 29.43 -16.33
C GLU A 199 32.87 29.29 -16.38
N LEU A 200 32.15 30.16 -15.69
CA LEU A 200 30.68 30.23 -15.78
C LEU A 200 30.20 30.52 -17.21
N THR A 201 30.83 31.46 -17.93
CA THR A 201 30.47 31.77 -19.32
C THR A 201 30.69 30.57 -20.25
N MET A 202 31.83 29.89 -20.14
CA MET A 202 32.13 28.69 -20.95
C MET A 202 31.21 27.51 -20.59
N ALA A 203 30.86 27.35 -19.31
CA ALA A 203 29.91 26.33 -18.86
C ALA A 203 28.49 26.59 -19.39
N SER A 204 28.03 27.84 -19.40
CA SER A 204 26.75 28.20 -20.03
C SER A 204 26.75 27.87 -21.52
N GLN A 205 27.80 28.25 -22.27
CA GLN A 205 27.90 27.91 -23.70
C GLN A 205 27.83 26.40 -23.95
N LEU A 206 28.51 25.58 -23.15
CA LEU A 206 28.44 24.11 -23.27
C LEU A 206 27.04 23.56 -22.93
N VAL A 207 26.32 24.16 -21.98
CA VAL A 207 24.93 23.79 -21.66
C VAL A 207 23.98 24.19 -22.78
N ASP A 208 24.16 25.37 -23.38
CA ASP A 208 23.35 25.85 -24.51
C ASP A 208 23.60 24.99 -25.76
N ASP A 209 24.86 24.68 -26.09
CA ASP A 209 25.25 23.79 -27.22
C ASP A 209 24.75 22.34 -27.05
N MET A 210 24.50 21.90 -25.81
CA MET A 210 23.96 20.57 -25.49
C MET A 210 22.45 20.57 -25.18
N SER A 211 21.77 21.73 -25.29
CA SER A 211 20.34 21.85 -24.99
C SER A 211 19.47 21.44 -26.17
N SER A 212 18.35 20.78 -25.87
CA SER A 212 17.36 20.34 -26.85
C SER A 212 15.95 20.31 -26.24
N ASP A 213 14.92 20.34 -27.09
CA ASP A 213 13.53 20.19 -26.64
C ASP A 213 13.31 18.84 -25.94
N TRP A 214 12.45 18.83 -24.92
CA TRP A 214 12.12 17.61 -24.18
C TRP A 214 11.20 16.69 -25.01
N ASP A 215 11.77 15.58 -25.47
CA ASP A 215 11.07 14.48 -26.13
C ASP A 215 11.29 13.17 -25.35
N PRO A 216 10.25 12.59 -24.72
CA PRO A 216 10.39 11.37 -23.93
C PRO A 216 10.68 10.12 -24.78
N ASP A 217 10.33 10.11 -26.07
CA ASP A 217 10.52 8.92 -26.93
C ASP A 217 11.99 8.69 -27.31
N GLN A 218 12.88 9.66 -27.03
CA GLN A 218 14.33 9.53 -27.20
C GLN A 218 15.01 8.79 -26.04
N PHE A 219 14.40 8.75 -24.84
CA PHE A 219 14.99 8.22 -23.62
C PHE A 219 14.40 6.84 -23.26
N LYS A 220 14.98 5.77 -23.83
CA LYS A 220 14.48 4.40 -23.68
C LYS A 220 15.30 3.56 -22.68
N ASP A 221 14.62 2.61 -22.04
CA ASP A 221 15.25 1.59 -21.19
C ASP A 221 15.95 0.54 -22.07
N SER A 222 17.26 0.73 -22.25
CA SER A 222 18.10 -0.18 -23.03
C SER A 222 18.31 -1.55 -22.38
N PHE A 223 18.11 -1.69 -21.07
CA PHE A 223 18.19 -3.00 -20.41
C PHE A 223 16.99 -3.86 -20.79
N LYS A 224 15.78 -3.28 -20.81
CA LYS A 224 14.58 -3.98 -21.29
C LYS A 224 14.72 -4.45 -22.73
N ASP A 225 15.16 -3.58 -23.63
CA ASP A 225 15.33 -3.92 -25.05
C ASP A 225 16.35 -5.07 -25.25
N GLU A 226 17.44 -5.08 -24.48
CA GLU A 226 18.46 -6.13 -24.58
C GLU A 226 18.00 -7.47 -23.99
N ILE A 227 17.24 -7.46 -22.88
CA ILE A 227 16.63 -8.69 -22.36
C ILE A 227 15.59 -9.25 -23.34
N MET A 228 14.78 -8.39 -23.99
CA MET A 228 13.83 -8.85 -25.02
C MET A 228 14.55 -9.50 -26.20
N ARG A 229 15.62 -8.89 -26.73
CA ARG A 229 16.46 -9.50 -27.79
C ARG A 229 17.02 -10.86 -27.38
N LEU A 230 17.47 -11.00 -26.12
CA LEU A 230 18.01 -12.25 -25.58
C LEU A 230 16.92 -13.33 -25.42
N ILE A 231 15.67 -12.94 -25.12
CA ILE A 231 14.50 -13.82 -25.12
C ILE A 231 14.19 -14.26 -26.55
N ASP A 232 14.05 -13.32 -27.49
CA ASP A 232 13.70 -13.59 -28.89
C ASP A 232 14.72 -14.54 -29.53
N HIS A 233 16.03 -14.26 -29.40
CA HIS A 233 17.10 -15.13 -29.89
C HIS A 233 17.07 -16.54 -29.25
N LYS A 234 16.68 -16.67 -27.98
CA LYS A 234 16.52 -17.99 -27.32
C LYS A 234 15.29 -18.74 -27.84
N VAL A 235 14.19 -18.04 -28.10
CA VAL A 235 12.97 -18.63 -28.67
C VAL A 235 13.23 -19.11 -30.10
N GLU A 236 13.90 -18.31 -30.93
CA GLU A 236 14.31 -18.70 -32.29
C GLU A 236 15.30 -19.87 -32.28
N ALA A 237 16.21 -19.93 -31.29
CA ALA A 237 17.12 -21.05 -31.08
C ALA A 237 16.46 -22.29 -30.42
N GLY A 238 15.15 -22.28 -30.17
CA GLY A 238 14.41 -23.39 -29.54
C GLY A 238 14.74 -23.64 -28.07
N GLN A 239 15.40 -22.70 -27.38
CA GLN A 239 15.86 -22.80 -26.00
C GLN A 239 14.74 -22.45 -24.99
N THR A 240 13.57 -23.06 -25.18
CA THR A 240 12.36 -22.84 -24.36
C THR A 240 11.99 -24.10 -23.59
N GLU A 241 11.95 -24.03 -22.27
CA GLU A 241 11.53 -25.15 -21.42
C GLU A 241 10.06 -25.01 -20.99
N ALA A 242 9.32 -26.12 -21.05
CA ALA A 242 7.88 -26.15 -20.79
C ALA A 242 7.58 -26.32 -19.29
N VAL A 243 7.37 -25.21 -18.58
CA VAL A 243 6.98 -25.21 -17.17
C VAL A 243 5.59 -25.82 -17.00
N THR A 244 5.49 -26.93 -16.26
CA THR A 244 4.19 -27.43 -15.80
C THR A 244 3.73 -26.53 -14.66
N LYS A 245 2.63 -25.78 -14.86
CA LYS A 245 2.01 -25.06 -13.76
C LYS A 245 1.47 -26.09 -12.76
N PRO A 246 1.80 -26.01 -11.46
CA PRO A 246 1.17 -26.86 -10.46
C PRO A 246 -0.35 -26.74 -10.55
N GLU A 247 -1.05 -27.87 -10.51
CA GLU A 247 -2.45 -27.84 -10.10
C GLU A 247 -2.52 -27.19 -8.71
N ALA A 248 -3.56 -26.38 -8.46
CA ALA A 248 -3.65 -25.57 -7.26
C ALA A 248 -3.86 -26.45 -6.03
N GLY A 249 -2.75 -26.95 -5.46
CA GLY A 249 -2.72 -27.81 -4.28
C GLY A 249 -3.51 -27.17 -3.16
N GLU A 250 -4.41 -27.97 -2.58
CA GLU A 250 -5.57 -27.51 -1.81
C GLU A 250 -5.23 -26.39 -0.82
N GLU A 251 -5.69 -25.15 -1.14
CA GLU A 251 -5.89 -24.16 -0.08
C GLU A 251 -6.86 -24.79 0.93
N PRO A 252 -6.52 -24.90 2.22
CA PRO A 252 -7.41 -25.50 3.21
C PRO A 252 -8.69 -24.68 3.23
N ALA A 253 -9.77 -25.28 2.70
CA ALA A 253 -10.82 -24.55 2.00
C ALA A 253 -11.21 -23.26 2.74
N SER A 254 -10.84 -22.11 2.18
CA SER A 254 -11.26 -20.84 2.76
C SER A 254 -12.78 -20.89 2.87
N GLY A 255 -13.27 -20.72 4.10
CA GLY A 255 -14.65 -20.98 4.45
C GLY A 255 -15.55 -19.97 3.75
N GLY A 256 -15.87 -20.23 2.48
CA GLY A 256 -16.63 -19.37 1.61
C GLY A 256 -18.02 -19.24 2.21
N ALA A 257 -18.18 -18.21 3.05
CA ALA A 257 -19.43 -17.86 3.69
C ALA A 257 -20.45 -17.77 2.56
N LYS A 258 -21.32 -18.79 2.48
CA LYS A 258 -22.14 -19.00 1.30
C LYS A 258 -23.07 -17.81 1.20
N ILE A 259 -22.77 -16.90 0.27
CA ILE A 259 -23.63 -15.76 -0.04
C ILE A 259 -24.80 -16.38 -0.79
N LEU A 260 -25.77 -16.91 -0.03
CA LEU A 260 -27.05 -17.33 -0.60
C LEU A 260 -27.62 -16.11 -1.29
N ASP A 261 -27.90 -16.25 -2.58
CA ASP A 261 -28.55 -15.18 -3.33
C ASP A 261 -29.94 -14.96 -2.71
N LEU A 262 -30.10 -13.82 -2.03
CA LEU A 262 -31.36 -13.45 -1.41
C LEU A 262 -32.48 -13.38 -2.47
N THR A 263 -32.16 -13.10 -3.73
CA THR A 263 -33.15 -13.09 -4.82
C THR A 263 -33.59 -14.50 -5.21
N GLU A 264 -32.73 -15.51 -5.15
CA GLU A 264 -33.09 -16.92 -5.42
C GLU A 264 -34.00 -17.47 -4.31
N LEU A 265 -33.68 -17.16 -3.03
CA LEU A 265 -34.56 -17.47 -1.90
C LEU A 265 -35.90 -16.73 -1.99
N LEU A 266 -35.90 -15.45 -2.36
CA LEU A 266 -37.12 -14.66 -2.50
C LEU A 266 -38.00 -15.18 -3.66
N GLN A 267 -37.41 -15.58 -4.78
CA GLN A 267 -38.12 -16.23 -5.89
C GLN A 267 -38.71 -17.58 -5.48
N ARG A 268 -37.99 -18.40 -4.69
CA ARG A 268 -38.55 -19.64 -4.11
C ARG A 268 -39.69 -19.37 -3.13
N SER A 269 -39.64 -18.28 -2.37
CA SER A 269 -40.71 -17.85 -1.47
C SER A 269 -41.97 -17.43 -2.24
N LEU A 270 -41.85 -16.50 -3.21
CA LEU A 270 -42.99 -16.06 -4.03
C LEU A 270 -43.62 -17.21 -4.84
N ARG A 271 -42.82 -18.17 -5.33
CA ARG A 271 -43.32 -19.33 -6.09
C ARG A 271 -44.03 -20.39 -5.24
N LYS A 272 -43.96 -20.33 -3.91
CA LYS A 272 -44.68 -21.26 -3.00
C LYS A 272 -45.91 -20.63 -2.33
N GLY A 273 -46.20 -19.36 -2.59
CA GLY A 273 -47.28 -18.59 -1.98
C GLY A 273 -48.54 -18.43 -2.84
N GLY A 274 -49.11 -19.51 -3.40
CA GLY A 274 -50.41 -19.38 -4.07
C GLY A 274 -50.92 -20.55 -4.91
N LYS A 275 -51.64 -21.49 -4.28
CA LYS A 275 -53.06 -21.83 -4.61
C LYS A 275 -53.62 -22.76 -3.52
N ALA A 276 -54.91 -22.63 -3.21
CA ALA A 276 -55.64 -23.50 -2.29
C ALA A 276 -56.83 -24.18 -3.01
N THR A 277 -57.51 -25.07 -2.27
CA THR A 277 -58.76 -25.83 -2.60
C THR A 277 -58.67 -26.90 -3.72
N ALA A 278 -59.34 -28.06 -3.60
CA ALA A 278 -59.95 -28.73 -2.43
C ALA A 278 -60.27 -30.21 -2.72
N GLY A 279 -60.37 -31.03 -1.66
CA GLY A 279 -61.05 -32.34 -1.63
C GLY A 279 -60.25 -33.56 -2.12
N SER A 280 -60.57 -34.80 -1.70
CA SER A 280 -61.53 -35.24 -0.66
C SER A 280 -61.43 -36.76 -0.43
N LYS A 281 -61.38 -37.22 0.85
CA LYS A 281 -61.76 -38.59 1.30
C LYS A 281 -60.88 -39.77 0.76
N ASP A 282 -60.82 -41.00 1.28
CA ASP A 282 -61.28 -41.73 2.50
C ASP A 282 -60.38 -42.99 2.64
N ASP A 283 -60.24 -43.70 3.76
CA ASP A 283 -60.34 -43.42 5.22
C ASP A 283 -59.73 -44.66 5.96
N GLY A 284 -59.34 -44.54 7.25
CA GLY A 284 -58.90 -45.65 8.12
C GLY A 284 -57.38 -45.97 8.18
N GLU A 285 -56.85 -46.61 9.23
CA GLU A 285 -57.44 -47.07 10.52
C GLU A 285 -56.31 -47.38 11.55
N GLU A 286 -56.53 -47.04 12.84
CA GLU A 286 -56.01 -47.63 14.12
C GLU A 286 -54.54 -48.16 14.30
N THR A 287 -53.90 -48.20 15.48
CA THR A 287 -54.15 -47.74 16.88
C THR A 287 -52.81 -47.63 17.64
N ASP A 288 -52.77 -46.79 18.69
CA ASP A 288 -52.11 -46.93 20.02
C ASP A 288 -50.61 -47.37 20.14
N ASP A 289 -49.87 -47.11 21.23
CA ASP A 289 -50.26 -46.62 22.57
C ASP A 289 -49.14 -45.78 23.27
N ALA A 290 -49.47 -45.33 24.47
CA ALA A 290 -48.67 -44.82 25.60
C ALA A 290 -47.30 -45.48 25.88
N ALA A 291 -46.41 -44.93 26.73
CA ALA A 291 -46.19 -43.56 27.26
C ALA A 291 -44.89 -43.59 28.14
N GLU A 292 -44.48 -42.42 28.65
CA GLU A 292 -43.63 -42.23 29.86
C GLU A 292 -42.22 -42.89 29.83
N ASP A 293 -41.22 -42.49 30.63
CA ASP A 293 -41.00 -41.32 31.49
C ASP A 293 -39.50 -40.92 31.26
N GLY A 294 -38.82 -39.96 31.90
CA GLY A 294 -39.08 -39.25 33.15
C GLY A 294 -37.75 -39.01 33.87
N ASP A 295 -37.49 -37.74 34.20
CA ASP A 295 -36.42 -37.23 35.08
C ASP A 295 -34.93 -37.30 34.64
N ALA A 296 -34.17 -36.32 35.17
CA ALA A 296 -32.71 -36.31 35.25
C ALA A 296 -32.26 -36.93 36.59
N PRO A 297 -30.95 -36.90 36.96
CA PRO A 297 -30.51 -35.71 37.73
C PRO A 297 -29.01 -35.36 37.61
N ALA A 298 -28.65 -34.26 38.24
CA ALA A 298 -27.27 -33.85 38.56
C ALA A 298 -27.27 -33.16 39.94
N PRO A 299 -26.14 -32.72 40.55
CA PRO A 299 -24.72 -33.13 40.43
C PRO A 299 -24.08 -33.44 41.82
N ARG A 300 -22.75 -33.70 41.94
CA ARG A 300 -21.77 -32.95 42.83
C ARG A 300 -20.40 -33.61 43.14
N LYS A 301 -19.33 -32.80 42.94
CA LYS A 301 -18.15 -32.53 43.81
C LYS A 301 -17.23 -33.62 44.45
N ALA A 302 -15.97 -33.64 43.95
CA ALA A 302 -14.70 -33.20 44.62
C ALA A 302 -13.91 -34.07 45.65
N GLY A 303 -12.56 -33.97 45.54
CA GLY A 303 -11.50 -34.46 46.48
C GLY A 303 -10.31 -35.09 45.70
N ALA A 304 -9.10 -34.49 45.59
CA ALA A 304 -7.98 -34.37 46.57
C ALA A 304 -7.26 -35.72 46.88
N LYS A 305 -5.92 -35.86 47.03
CA LYS A 305 -4.82 -34.91 47.38
C LYS A 305 -3.40 -35.55 47.17
N SER A 306 -2.31 -34.76 47.29
CA SER A 306 -0.93 -35.19 47.72
C SER A 306 0.00 -35.89 46.68
N THR A 307 1.37 -35.84 46.71
CA THR A 307 2.35 -35.10 47.56
C THR A 307 3.71 -34.80 46.87
N ALA A 308 4.38 -33.74 47.33
CA ALA A 308 5.65 -33.11 46.91
C ALA A 308 7.01 -33.83 47.14
N LYS A 309 8.12 -33.23 46.62
CA LYS A 309 9.42 -33.05 47.34
C LYS A 309 10.42 -32.07 46.66
N THR A 310 11.34 -31.50 47.46
CA THR A 310 12.55 -30.69 47.15
C THR A 310 13.51 -30.85 48.35
N PRO A 311 14.83 -30.47 48.36
CA PRO A 311 15.46 -29.16 48.02
C PRO A 311 16.53 -29.31 46.88
N THR A 312 17.70 -28.64 46.71
CA THR A 312 18.64 -27.89 47.60
C THR A 312 19.61 -26.93 46.83
N LYS A 313 20.45 -26.20 47.58
CA LYS A 313 21.52 -25.24 47.19
C LYS A 313 22.78 -25.99 46.64
N THR A 314 23.80 -25.40 45.98
CA THR A 314 24.61 -24.18 46.29
C THR A 314 25.14 -23.44 45.04
N ALA A 315 26.02 -22.43 45.21
CA ALA A 315 26.29 -21.36 44.21
C ALA A 315 27.77 -21.03 43.98
N ARG A 316 28.10 -20.34 42.87
CA ARG A 316 29.22 -19.35 42.82
C ARG A 316 29.07 -18.27 41.72
N LYS A 317 29.81 -17.17 41.94
CA LYS A 317 30.05 -15.97 41.10
C LYS A 317 30.65 -16.34 39.72
N THR A 318 30.62 -15.53 38.66
CA THR A 318 31.07 -14.11 38.57
C THR A 318 30.40 -13.27 37.47
N ALA A 319 30.58 -11.95 37.56
CA ALA A 319 30.32 -10.98 36.48
C ALA A 319 31.49 -9.97 36.40
N PRO A 320 31.84 -9.44 35.21
CA PRO A 320 32.85 -8.38 35.07
C PRO A 320 32.29 -7.00 35.45
N LYS A 321 33.08 -6.19 36.17
CA LYS A 321 32.71 -4.81 36.52
C LYS A 321 33.04 -3.83 35.39
N ARG A 322 32.14 -2.86 35.17
CA ARG A 322 32.46 -1.58 34.53
C ARG A 322 33.02 -0.60 35.57
N ALA A 323 34.08 0.12 35.22
CA ALA A 323 34.70 1.16 36.04
C ALA A 323 35.43 2.17 35.11
N SER A 324 35.68 3.44 35.47
CA SER A 324 34.91 4.41 36.28
C SER A 324 35.60 5.77 36.18
N ARG A 325 34.82 6.84 35.96
CA ARG A 325 35.00 8.28 36.33
C ARG A 325 36.31 8.71 37.06
N PRO A 326 36.81 9.94 36.81
CA PRO A 326 36.17 11.12 37.41
C PRO A 326 36.02 12.34 36.47
N ALA A 327 35.62 13.50 37.03
CA ALA A 327 35.19 14.69 36.29
C ALA A 327 35.73 16.01 36.89
N ALA A 328 35.94 17.00 36.02
CA ALA A 328 36.17 18.43 36.31
C ALA A 328 36.01 19.19 34.96
N LYS A 329 35.70 20.49 34.88
CA LYS A 329 35.26 21.50 35.86
C LYS A 329 34.54 22.61 35.06
N ALA A 330 33.50 23.22 35.61
CA ALA A 330 33.01 24.51 35.11
C ALA A 330 33.58 25.66 35.97
N PRO A 331 33.93 26.81 35.38
CA PRO A 331 33.97 28.09 36.07
C PRO A 331 32.79 28.99 35.64
N ALA A 332 32.39 29.90 36.53
CA ALA A 332 31.21 30.76 36.34
C ALA A 332 31.54 32.15 35.77
N ARG A 333 30.49 32.86 35.38
CA ARG A 333 30.42 34.29 34.97
C ARG A 333 31.44 35.23 35.62
N LYS A 334 31.93 36.19 34.83
CA LYS A 334 32.00 37.60 35.23
C LYS A 334 31.08 38.46 34.33
N ARG A 335 30.90 39.73 34.68
CA ARG A 335 29.85 40.64 34.16
C ARG A 335 30.40 42.07 34.09
N ALA A 336 29.88 42.88 33.16
CA ALA A 336 30.31 44.25 32.84
C ALA A 336 31.73 44.34 32.23
N ALA A 337 32.07 45.38 31.45
CA ALA A 337 31.23 46.52 31.03
C ALA A 337 30.42 46.24 29.76
#